data_AF-A0AAU0V9U6-F1
#
_entry.id   AF-A0AAU0V9U6-F1
#
_cell.length_a   1.000
_cell.length_b   1.000
_cell.length_c   1.000
_cell.angle_alpha   90.00
_cell.angle_beta   90.00
_cell.angle_gamma   90.00
#
_symmetry.space_group_name_H-M   'P 1'
#
loop_
_entity.id
_entity.type
_entity.pdbx_description
1 polymer ?
#
loop_
_entity_poly.entity_id
_entity_poly.type
_entity_poly.pdbx_seq_one_letter_code
_entity_poly.pdbx_strand_id
1 'polypeptide(L)'
;MPALAAVLVVGCSDADGPDRSGSAGSRPTASAGPAASFPPTPPPAAGCAGKPLDHRDIQHPDLGPVRVFLVQRPVSVSRPTGCVAAVTGNGRALDPVEVDANWSMEDPLRFAAPATDSTGNTFVIYNPGRYDGVLVLVPTADGFADIGWRSADDHYSGGRFAYYYARTAGPGKDGAYAIVQSIKGCDPSCAEGATAKVTLRWDGRDYLPTG
;
A
#
# COMPACT_ATOMS: atom_id res chain seq x y z
N MET A 1 34.55 40.70 -41.00
CA MET A 1 34.58 42.11 -40.54
C MET A 1 34.15 42.12 -39.06
N PRO A 2 34.82 42.94 -38.23
CA PRO A 2 35.25 42.67 -36.84
C PRO A 2 34.20 43.14 -35.80
N ALA A 3 34.31 43.16 -34.46
CA ALA A 3 35.33 43.00 -33.41
C ALA A 3 34.56 42.65 -32.09
N LEU A 4 35.02 41.78 -31.20
CA LEU A 4 35.82 42.09 -29.98
C LEU A 4 35.45 43.39 -29.24
N ALA A 5 34.97 43.28 -28.00
CA ALA A 5 35.44 44.08 -26.87
C ALA A 5 35.05 43.44 -25.52
N ALA A 6 36.07 43.05 -24.76
CA ALA A 6 35.99 42.80 -23.33
C ALA A 6 36.10 44.12 -22.56
N VAL A 7 35.50 44.19 -21.37
CA VAL A 7 35.92 45.15 -20.34
C VAL A 7 36.02 44.40 -19.02
N LEU A 8 37.27 44.18 -18.60
CA LEU A 8 37.65 43.93 -17.21
C LEU A 8 37.72 45.29 -16.50
N VAL A 9 37.09 45.40 -15.33
CA VAL A 9 37.54 46.35 -14.30
C VAL A 9 37.82 45.55 -13.05
N VAL A 10 39.12 45.41 -12.77
CA VAL A 10 39.65 45.09 -11.45
C VAL A 10 39.65 46.40 -10.65
N GLY A 11 39.05 46.37 -9.47
CA GLY A 11 39.24 47.39 -8.45
C GLY A 11 39.38 46.68 -7.11
N CYS A 12 40.61 46.52 -6.64
CA CYS A 12 40.89 46.24 -5.24
C CYS A 12 40.95 47.57 -4.48
N SER A 13 40.27 47.65 -3.35
CA SER A 13 40.54 48.64 -2.30
C SER A 13 40.09 48.04 -0.97
N ASP A 14 41.04 47.50 -0.22
CA ASP A 14 40.93 47.29 1.22
C ASP A 14 41.18 48.62 1.93
N ALA A 15 40.32 48.99 2.91
CA ALA A 15 40.71 49.53 4.22
C ALA A 15 39.50 50.07 5.04
N ASP A 16 39.38 49.54 6.27
CA ASP A 16 38.98 50.18 7.54
C ASP A 16 37.51 50.50 7.91
N GLY A 17 36.87 49.51 8.57
CA GLY A 17 36.25 49.56 9.93
C GLY A 17 34.96 50.38 10.22
N PRO A 18 34.31 50.23 11.39
CA PRO A 18 33.93 49.02 12.13
C PRO A 18 32.41 48.93 12.42
N ASP A 19 31.97 47.77 12.93
CA ASP A 19 30.72 47.50 13.66
C ASP A 19 29.37 47.94 13.07
N ARG A 20 28.68 46.97 12.44
CA ARG A 20 27.24 46.78 12.67
C ARG A 20 26.92 45.30 12.87
N SER A 21 26.73 44.97 14.15
CA SER A 21 25.99 43.81 14.64
C SER A 21 24.66 43.69 13.90
N GLY A 22 24.57 42.68 13.03
CA GLY A 22 23.37 42.25 12.35
C GLY A 22 23.19 40.78 12.61
N SER A 23 22.53 40.47 13.72
CA SER A 23 22.16 39.12 14.15
C SER A 23 21.33 38.44 13.04
N ALA A 24 21.98 37.68 12.17
CA ALA A 24 21.30 36.74 11.29
C ALA A 24 20.73 35.65 12.20
N GLY A 25 19.48 35.82 12.60
CA GLY A 25 18.72 34.80 13.32
C GLY A 25 18.69 33.54 12.47
N SER A 26 19.52 32.57 12.85
CA SER A 26 19.42 31.20 12.37
C SER A 26 18.00 30.73 12.65
N ARG A 27 17.17 30.71 11.59
CA ARG A 27 15.86 30.06 11.64
C ARG A 27 16.16 28.61 12.05
N PRO A 28 15.55 28.08 13.12
CA PRO A 28 15.74 26.68 13.44
C PRO A 28 15.21 25.89 12.27
N THR A 29 16.10 25.23 11.52
CA THR A 29 15.72 24.13 10.66
C THR A 29 15.02 23.17 11.59
N ALA A 30 13.70 23.01 11.43
CA ALA A 30 12.95 22.04 12.19
C ALA A 30 13.70 20.72 12.10
N SER A 31 14.20 20.20 13.23
CA SER A 31 14.81 18.89 13.27
C SER A 31 13.82 17.95 12.59
N ALA A 32 14.27 17.31 11.51
CA ALA A 32 13.55 16.17 10.97
C ALA A 32 13.30 15.24 12.16
N GLY A 33 12.01 14.96 12.44
CA GLY A 33 11.66 14.00 13.46
C GLY A 33 12.44 12.71 13.24
N PRO A 34 12.71 11.92 14.29
CA PRO A 34 13.48 10.69 14.14
C PRO A 34 12.91 9.86 12.98
N ALA A 35 13.80 9.48 12.05
CA ALA A 35 13.43 8.67 10.90
C ALA A 35 12.74 7.38 11.40
N ALA A 36 11.62 7.01 10.77
CA ALA A 36 10.93 5.78 11.11
C ALA A 36 11.90 4.59 10.99
N SER A 37 11.96 3.77 12.04
CA SER A 37 12.80 2.58 12.07
C SER A 37 11.90 1.36 12.17
N PHE A 38 11.81 0.60 11.08
CA PHE A 38 10.97 -0.58 11.01
C PHE A 38 11.78 -1.85 11.27
N PRO A 39 11.20 -2.85 11.96
CA PRO A 39 11.82 -4.16 12.06
C PRO A 39 11.94 -4.82 10.67
N PRO A 40 12.93 -5.69 10.45
CA PRO A 40 13.07 -6.41 9.18
C PRO A 40 12.01 -7.51 9.02
N THR A 41 11.37 -7.93 10.11
CA THR A 41 10.32 -8.95 10.15
C THR A 41 9.16 -8.48 11.05
N PRO A 42 7.95 -9.03 10.87
CA PRO A 42 6.83 -8.72 11.76
C PRO A 42 7.16 -9.09 13.22
N PRO A 43 6.91 -8.20 14.20
CA PRO A 43 7.05 -8.53 15.61
C PRO A 43 5.95 -9.54 16.02
N PRO A 44 6.16 -10.35 17.07
CA PRO A 44 5.16 -11.31 17.54
C PRO A 44 3.79 -10.68 17.84
N ALA A 45 3.78 -9.43 18.31
CA ALA A 45 2.56 -8.67 18.60
C ALA A 45 1.69 -8.39 17.36
N ALA A 46 2.24 -8.49 16.14
CA ALA A 46 1.48 -8.32 14.90
C ALA A 46 0.63 -9.55 14.54
N GLY A 47 0.67 -10.62 15.34
CA GLY A 47 -0.22 -11.79 15.19
C GLY A 47 0.06 -12.69 13.97
N CYS A 48 0.81 -12.23 12.97
CA CYS A 48 1.19 -13.00 11.78
C CYS A 48 2.49 -13.82 11.98
N ALA A 49 2.44 -14.90 12.76
CA ALA A 49 3.57 -15.82 12.86
C ALA A 49 3.76 -16.62 11.56
N GLY A 50 4.95 -16.56 10.95
CA GLY A 50 5.24 -17.26 9.71
C GLY A 50 6.48 -16.76 8.99
N LYS A 51 6.67 -17.19 7.74
CA LYS A 51 7.76 -16.76 6.87
C LYS A 51 7.37 -15.43 6.19
N PRO A 52 8.11 -14.33 6.40
CA PRO A 52 7.92 -13.10 5.63
C PRO A 52 8.22 -13.35 4.15
N LEU A 53 7.36 -12.85 3.28
CA LEU A 53 7.48 -12.97 1.83
C LEU A 53 7.97 -11.66 1.22
N ASP A 54 7.31 -10.57 1.57
CA ASP A 54 7.59 -9.24 1.06
C ASP A 54 7.14 -8.17 2.07
N HIS A 55 7.62 -6.94 1.92
CA HIS A 55 7.13 -5.79 2.69
C HIS A 55 7.14 -4.50 1.87
N ARG A 56 6.27 -3.56 2.24
CA ARG A 56 6.23 -2.20 1.69
C ARG A 56 6.13 -1.19 2.81
N ASP A 57 6.91 -0.13 2.67
CA ASP A 57 6.79 1.06 3.52
C ASP A 57 5.81 2.00 2.83
N ILE A 58 4.73 2.32 3.53
CA ILE A 58 3.65 3.18 3.05
C ILE A 58 3.49 4.38 3.97
N GLN A 59 2.88 5.44 3.45
CA GLN A 59 2.48 6.59 4.24
C GLN A 59 1.01 6.46 4.62
N HIS A 60 0.74 6.10 5.87
CA HIS A 60 -0.61 6.06 6.41
C HIS A 60 -1.08 7.49 6.77
N PRO A 61 -2.32 7.89 6.44
CA PRO A 61 -2.81 9.25 6.69
C PRO A 61 -2.78 9.64 8.17
N ASP A 62 -3.26 8.78 9.08
CA ASP A 62 -3.33 9.08 10.51
C ASP A 62 -2.11 8.61 11.32
N LEU A 63 -1.53 7.46 10.95
CA LEU A 63 -0.46 6.80 11.71
C LEU A 63 0.96 7.17 11.25
N GLY A 64 1.08 7.93 10.15
CA GLY A 64 2.36 8.27 9.55
C GLY A 64 3.00 7.06 8.83
N PRO A 65 4.34 6.91 8.84
CA PRO A 65 5.00 5.79 8.21
C PRO A 65 4.54 4.44 8.80
N VAL A 66 4.19 3.49 7.93
CA VAL A 66 3.81 2.11 8.30
C VAL A 66 4.53 1.13 7.38
N ARG A 67 5.09 0.05 7.93
CA ARG A 67 5.56 -1.10 7.15
C ARG A 67 4.50 -2.18 7.15
N VAL A 68 4.05 -2.56 5.96
CA VAL A 68 3.12 -3.67 5.73
C VAL A 68 3.92 -4.87 5.24
N PHE A 69 3.68 -6.04 5.84
CA PHE A 69 4.33 -7.30 5.51
C PHE A 69 3.32 -8.30 4.96
N LEU A 70 3.75 -9.08 3.98
CA LEU A 70 3.06 -10.29 3.55
C LEU A 70 3.75 -11.50 4.18
N VAL A 71 2.98 -12.38 4.81
CA VAL A 71 3.49 -13.50 5.59
C VAL A 71 2.81 -14.79 5.15
N GLN A 72 3.62 -15.80 4.85
CA GLN A 72 3.18 -17.18 4.73
C GLN A 72 3.12 -17.80 6.13
N ARG A 73 1.91 -18.10 6.59
CA ARG A 73 1.71 -18.86 7.82
C ARG A 73 2.02 -20.35 7.59
N PRO A 74 2.42 -21.08 8.64
CA PRO A 74 2.47 -22.54 8.58
C PRO A 74 1.11 -23.09 8.13
N VAL A 75 1.12 -24.08 7.24
CA VAL A 75 -0.11 -24.71 6.74
C VAL A 75 -0.87 -25.31 7.92
N SER A 76 -2.15 -24.98 8.04
CA SER A 76 -3.05 -25.54 9.05
C SER A 76 -4.41 -25.80 8.40
N VAL A 77 -5.12 -26.83 8.88
CA VAL A 77 -6.45 -27.19 8.39
C VAL A 77 -7.54 -26.20 8.78
N SER A 78 -7.27 -25.27 9.71
CA SER A 78 -8.28 -24.43 10.35
C SER A 78 -8.01 -22.93 10.28
N ARG A 79 -6.95 -22.48 9.61
CA ARG A 79 -6.64 -21.06 9.47
C ARG A 79 -6.24 -20.72 8.04
N PRO A 80 -6.58 -19.50 7.57
CA PRO A 80 -5.99 -18.93 6.38
C PRO A 80 -4.47 -19.06 6.44
N THR A 81 -3.85 -19.46 5.33
CA THR A 81 -2.41 -19.74 5.34
C THR A 81 -1.58 -18.51 4.95
N GLY A 82 -2.21 -17.39 4.61
CA GLY A 82 -1.59 -16.08 4.44
C GLY A 82 -1.95 -15.11 5.56
N CYS A 83 -1.15 -14.05 5.71
CA CYS A 83 -1.40 -12.99 6.65
C CYS A 83 -0.77 -11.68 6.20
N VAL A 84 -1.47 -10.57 6.43
CA VAL A 84 -0.93 -9.23 6.28
C VAL A 84 -0.72 -8.66 7.69
N ALA A 85 0.55 -8.38 8.01
CA ALA A 85 0.93 -7.71 9.26
C ALA A 85 1.29 -6.26 8.96
N ALA A 86 1.02 -5.35 9.89
CA ALA A 86 1.46 -3.96 9.76
C ALA A 86 2.05 -3.43 11.07
N VAL A 87 3.09 -2.60 10.94
CA VAL A 87 3.81 -2.00 12.06
C VAL A 87 4.03 -0.53 11.76
N THR A 88 3.65 0.34 12.68
CA THR A 88 3.87 1.79 12.57
C THR A 88 5.34 2.15 12.80
N GLY A 89 5.75 3.35 12.38
CA GLY A 89 7.14 3.83 12.47
C GLY A 89 7.70 3.95 13.89
N ASN A 90 6.82 3.91 14.91
CA ASN A 90 7.21 3.87 16.32
C ASN A 90 7.30 2.44 16.90
N GLY A 91 7.08 1.41 16.06
CA GLY A 91 7.16 0.00 16.45
C GLY A 91 5.83 -0.62 16.93
N ARG A 92 4.73 0.14 17.01
CA ARG A 92 3.41 -0.42 17.37
C ARG A 92 2.90 -1.34 16.26
N ALA A 93 2.58 -2.58 16.62
CA ALA A 93 1.89 -3.53 15.75
C ALA A 93 0.40 -3.16 15.62
N LEU A 94 -0.15 -3.35 14.42
CA LEU A 94 -1.57 -3.20 14.12
C LEU A 94 -2.23 -4.57 14.03
N ASP A 95 -3.57 -4.59 14.09
CA ASP A 95 -4.33 -5.83 13.94
C ASP A 95 -4.03 -6.49 12.59
N PRO A 96 -3.75 -7.80 12.56
CA PRO A 96 -3.47 -8.50 11.32
C PRO A 96 -4.72 -8.67 10.47
N VAL A 97 -4.52 -8.69 9.16
CA VAL A 97 -5.55 -9.14 8.22
C VAL A 97 -5.23 -10.57 7.80
N GLU A 98 -6.09 -11.50 8.20
CA GLU A 98 -6.00 -12.90 7.78
C GLU A 98 -6.45 -13.00 6.31
N VAL A 99 -5.65 -13.69 5.48
CA VAL A 99 -5.94 -13.83 4.05
C VAL A 99 -5.63 -15.26 3.63
N ASP A 100 -6.53 -15.89 2.86
CA ASP A 100 -6.27 -17.24 2.38
C ASP A 100 -5.44 -17.20 1.11
N ALA A 101 -4.49 -18.13 1.02
CA ALA A 101 -3.55 -18.24 -0.06
C ALA A 101 -3.23 -19.71 -0.27
N ASN A 102 -3.17 -20.16 -1.51
CA ASN A 102 -2.79 -21.53 -1.84
C ASN A 102 -1.34 -21.54 -2.31
N TRP A 103 -0.43 -22.01 -1.45
CA TRP A 103 1.01 -22.06 -1.71
C TRP A 103 1.43 -23.04 -2.81
N SER A 104 0.52 -23.83 -3.36
CA SER A 104 0.77 -24.61 -4.59
C SER A 104 0.62 -23.75 -5.86
N MET A 105 0.03 -22.57 -5.76
CA MET A 105 -0.04 -21.60 -6.86
C MET A 105 1.23 -20.75 -6.92
N GLU A 106 1.52 -20.20 -8.10
CA GLU A 106 2.60 -19.24 -8.26
C GLU A 106 2.23 -17.89 -7.63
N ASP A 107 3.13 -17.36 -6.80
CA ASP A 107 3.03 -16.07 -6.12
C ASP A 107 1.61 -15.70 -5.61
N PRO A 108 1.03 -16.57 -4.74
CA PRO A 108 -0.38 -16.50 -4.35
C PRO A 108 -0.68 -15.38 -3.36
N LEU A 109 0.34 -14.64 -2.91
CA LEU A 109 0.17 -13.50 -2.03
C LEU A 109 1.27 -12.48 -2.32
N ARG A 110 0.90 -11.38 -2.97
CA ARG A 110 1.84 -10.34 -3.43
C ARG A 110 1.22 -8.95 -3.39
N PHE A 111 2.03 -7.91 -3.32
CA PHE A 111 1.51 -6.56 -3.51
C PHE A 111 1.16 -6.31 -4.98
N ALA A 112 0.19 -5.43 -5.22
CA ALA A 112 0.05 -4.82 -6.54
C ALA A 112 1.30 -3.96 -6.87
N ALA A 113 1.45 -3.60 -8.15
CA ALA A 113 2.52 -2.74 -8.62
C ALA A 113 1.94 -1.52 -9.36
N PRO A 114 2.02 -0.30 -8.77
CA PRO A 114 2.46 0.02 -7.41
C PRO A 114 1.58 -0.58 -6.30
N ALA A 115 2.12 -0.69 -5.08
CA ALA A 115 1.39 -1.25 -3.94
C ALA A 115 0.32 -0.29 -3.40
N THR A 116 0.56 1.02 -3.50
CA THR A 116 -0.36 2.08 -3.05
C THR A 116 -0.64 3.01 -4.21
N ASP A 117 -1.88 3.49 -4.31
CA ASP A 117 -2.31 4.40 -5.36
C ASP A 117 -2.58 5.82 -4.82
N SER A 118 -3.14 6.71 -5.65
CA SER A 118 -3.42 8.10 -5.28
C SER A 118 -4.50 8.23 -4.19
N THR A 119 -5.29 7.20 -3.92
CA THR A 119 -6.31 7.23 -2.86
C THR A 119 -5.72 6.92 -1.49
N GLY A 120 -4.44 6.54 -1.41
CA GLY A 120 -3.78 6.11 -0.17
C GLY A 120 -4.13 4.68 0.26
N ASN A 121 -4.87 3.94 -0.56
CA ASN A 121 -5.17 2.53 -0.31
C ASN A 121 -4.00 1.65 -0.72
N THR A 122 -3.75 0.57 0.02
CA THR A 122 -2.72 -0.44 -0.35
C THR A 122 -3.37 -1.70 -0.87
N PHE A 123 -2.86 -2.26 -1.97
CA PHE A 123 -3.47 -3.37 -2.69
C PHE A 123 -2.60 -4.61 -2.61
N VAL A 124 -3.23 -5.72 -2.24
CA VAL A 124 -2.63 -7.05 -2.16
C VAL A 124 -3.41 -7.98 -3.08
N ILE A 125 -2.71 -8.75 -3.90
CA ILE A 125 -3.28 -9.80 -4.72
C ILE A 125 -3.13 -11.11 -3.95
N TYR A 126 -4.22 -11.84 -3.82
CA TYR A 126 -4.25 -13.15 -3.16
C TYR A 126 -4.84 -14.21 -4.11
N ASN A 127 -4.41 -15.47 -4.01
CA ASN A 127 -4.98 -16.58 -4.76
C ASN A 127 -5.24 -17.77 -3.83
N PRO A 128 -6.51 -18.06 -3.49
CA PRO A 128 -6.86 -19.17 -2.59
C PRO A 128 -6.92 -20.53 -3.31
N GLY A 129 -6.46 -20.63 -4.58
CA GLY A 129 -6.30 -21.90 -5.29
C GLY A 129 -7.02 -22.01 -6.64
N ARG A 130 -7.55 -20.91 -7.18
CA ARG A 130 -8.23 -20.96 -8.49
C ARG A 130 -8.11 -19.66 -9.27
N TYR A 131 -8.61 -18.56 -8.72
CA TYR A 131 -8.52 -17.25 -9.34
C TYR A 131 -7.91 -16.25 -8.36
N ASP A 132 -7.18 -15.29 -8.90
CA ASP A 132 -6.71 -14.14 -8.12
C ASP A 132 -7.92 -13.35 -7.60
N GLY A 133 -7.74 -12.82 -6.39
CA GLY A 133 -8.57 -11.80 -5.79
C GLY A 133 -7.74 -10.58 -5.43
N VAL A 134 -8.43 -9.49 -5.13
CA VAL A 134 -7.83 -8.21 -4.72
C VAL A 134 -8.28 -7.92 -3.30
N LEU A 135 -7.32 -7.79 -2.40
CA LEU A 135 -7.49 -7.27 -1.05
C LEU A 135 -7.06 -5.80 -1.03
N VAL A 136 -7.91 -4.94 -0.46
CA VAL A 136 -7.62 -3.51 -0.31
C VAL A 136 -7.50 -3.16 1.17
N LEU A 137 -6.33 -2.71 1.58
CA LEU A 137 -6.07 -2.16 2.90
C LEU A 137 -6.47 -0.68 2.86
N VAL A 138 -7.69 -0.41 3.32
CA VAL A 138 -8.22 0.96 3.43
C VAL A 138 -7.81 1.54 4.79
N PRO A 139 -7.05 2.65 4.84
CA PRO A 139 -6.64 3.26 6.09
C PRO A 139 -7.82 3.67 6.99
N THR A 140 -7.65 3.51 8.30
CA THR A 140 -8.52 4.01 9.36
C THR A 140 -7.67 4.67 10.44
N ALA A 141 -8.27 5.45 11.34
CA ALA A 141 -7.53 6.15 12.39
C ALA A 141 -6.61 5.23 13.23
N ASP A 142 -6.99 3.97 13.39
CA ASP A 142 -6.27 3.00 14.23
C ASP A 142 -5.51 1.93 13.43
N GLY A 143 -5.66 1.88 12.10
CA GLY A 143 -4.99 0.91 11.24
C GLY A 143 -5.68 0.73 9.89
N PHE A 144 -6.20 -0.46 9.60
CA PHE A 144 -6.90 -0.71 8.35
C PHE A 144 -8.33 -1.17 8.62
N ALA A 145 -9.22 -0.92 7.66
CA ALA A 145 -10.60 -1.31 7.77
C ALA A 145 -10.75 -2.84 7.70
N ASP A 146 -11.73 -3.35 8.44
CA ASP A 146 -12.12 -4.77 8.37
C ASP A 146 -12.53 -5.13 6.93
N ILE A 147 -11.95 -6.20 6.42
CA ILE A 147 -12.15 -6.69 5.07
C ILE A 147 -13.46 -7.46 4.93
N GLY A 148 -14.12 -7.77 6.05
CA GLY A 148 -15.45 -8.38 6.13
C GLY A 148 -15.45 -9.90 6.09
N TRP A 149 -14.30 -10.56 6.27
CA TRP A 149 -14.21 -12.02 6.39
C TRP A 149 -14.44 -12.45 7.82
N ARG A 150 -15.25 -13.49 7.99
CA ARG A 150 -15.56 -14.13 9.27
C ARG A 150 -14.89 -15.50 9.39
N SER A 151 -14.62 -16.17 8.28
CA SER A 151 -13.82 -17.40 8.22
C SER A 151 -12.99 -17.43 6.94
N ALA A 152 -12.10 -18.44 6.83
CA ALA A 152 -11.35 -18.68 5.60
C ALA A 152 -12.31 -18.87 4.42
N ASP A 153 -13.42 -19.60 4.58
CA ASP A 153 -14.36 -19.93 3.50
C ASP A 153 -14.94 -18.71 2.76
N ASP A 154 -14.91 -17.52 3.38
CA ASP A 154 -15.33 -16.27 2.76
C ASP A 154 -14.42 -15.82 1.61
N HIS A 155 -13.25 -16.44 1.42
CA HIS A 155 -12.32 -16.04 0.36
C HIS A 155 -12.88 -16.23 -1.06
N TYR A 156 -13.89 -17.09 -1.25
CA TYR A 156 -14.56 -17.31 -2.54
C TYR A 156 -15.80 -16.42 -2.74
N SER A 157 -16.45 -15.99 -1.67
CA SER A 157 -17.57 -15.03 -1.72
C SER A 157 -17.08 -13.58 -1.74
N GLY A 158 -15.87 -13.33 -1.21
CA GLY A 158 -15.34 -12.01 -0.95
C GLY A 158 -15.85 -11.40 0.36
N GLY A 159 -15.39 -10.19 0.63
CA GLY A 159 -15.80 -9.35 1.75
C GLY A 159 -15.94 -7.89 1.30
N ARG A 160 -16.05 -6.98 2.26
CA ARG A 160 -16.18 -5.54 1.98
C ARG A 160 -15.02 -4.98 1.16
N PHE A 161 -13.79 -5.37 1.48
CA PHE A 161 -12.56 -4.93 0.81
C PHE A 161 -11.71 -6.09 0.30
N ALA A 162 -12.32 -7.25 0.14
CA ALA A 162 -11.69 -8.45 -0.40
C ALA A 162 -12.55 -8.98 -1.56
N TYR A 163 -12.05 -8.83 -2.78
CA TYR A 163 -12.80 -9.14 -4.00
C TYR A 163 -12.24 -10.41 -4.62
N TYR A 164 -13.02 -11.48 -4.63
CA TYR A 164 -12.64 -12.72 -5.30
C TYR A 164 -12.90 -12.66 -6.81
N TYR A 165 -12.12 -13.43 -7.56
CA TYR A 165 -12.12 -13.48 -9.01
C TYR A 165 -12.00 -12.08 -9.63
N ALA A 166 -11.06 -11.32 -9.09
CA ALA A 166 -10.87 -9.91 -9.38
C ALA A 166 -9.42 -9.59 -9.69
N ARG A 167 -9.21 -8.49 -10.40
CA ARG A 167 -7.89 -7.92 -10.66
C ARG A 167 -7.94 -6.42 -10.56
N THR A 168 -6.81 -5.81 -10.27
CA THR A 168 -6.65 -4.37 -10.39
C THR A 168 -6.59 -3.95 -11.87
N ALA A 169 -7.06 -2.74 -12.17
CA ALA A 169 -6.90 -2.08 -13.46
C ALA A 169 -6.44 -0.64 -13.21
N GLY A 170 -5.25 -0.31 -13.72
CA GLY A 170 -4.60 0.98 -13.45
C GLY A 170 -3.29 0.84 -12.66
N PRO A 171 -2.90 1.85 -11.87
CA PRO A 171 -3.67 3.06 -11.58
C PRO A 171 -3.92 3.90 -12.85
N GLY A 172 -5.11 4.50 -12.96
CA GLY A 172 -5.52 5.25 -14.15
C GLY A 172 -4.85 6.62 -14.27
N LYS A 173 -5.40 7.50 -15.13
CA LYS A 173 -4.97 8.91 -15.23
C LYS A 173 -5.21 9.71 -13.95
N ASP A 174 -6.19 9.27 -13.17
CA ASP A 174 -6.55 9.74 -11.82
C ASP A 174 -5.59 9.20 -10.74
N GLY A 175 -4.66 8.31 -11.11
CA GLY A 175 -3.73 7.68 -10.19
C GLY A 175 -4.36 6.66 -9.27
N ALA A 176 -5.65 6.31 -9.46
CA ALA A 176 -6.37 5.36 -8.64
C ALA A 176 -6.58 4.02 -9.37
N TYR A 177 -6.56 2.91 -8.65
CA TYR A 177 -6.96 1.63 -9.20
C TYR A 177 -8.48 1.52 -9.33
N ALA A 178 -8.93 0.89 -10.41
CA ALA A 178 -10.24 0.24 -10.44
C ALA A 178 -10.08 -1.25 -10.15
N ILE A 179 -11.15 -1.88 -9.67
CA ILE A 179 -11.19 -3.33 -9.44
C ILE A 179 -12.12 -3.93 -10.48
N VAL A 180 -11.60 -4.82 -11.33
CA VAL A 180 -12.40 -5.54 -12.32
C VAL A 180 -12.71 -6.91 -11.75
N GLN A 181 -13.95 -7.09 -11.32
CA GLN A 181 -14.46 -8.34 -10.78
C GLN A 181 -15.18 -9.13 -11.88
N SER A 182 -14.89 -10.43 -11.96
CA SER A 182 -15.57 -11.35 -12.86
C SER A 182 -16.67 -12.09 -12.11
N ILE A 183 -17.90 -11.99 -12.60
CA ILE A 183 -19.08 -12.65 -12.04
C ILE A 183 -19.47 -13.76 -13.01
N LYS A 184 -19.45 -15.01 -12.53
CA LYS A 184 -19.86 -16.14 -13.35
C LYS A 184 -21.37 -16.33 -13.23
N GLY A 185 -22.10 -16.14 -14.32
CA GLY A 185 -23.49 -16.56 -14.42
C GLY A 185 -23.58 -18.08 -14.32
N CYS A 186 -24.58 -18.59 -13.62
CA CYS A 186 -24.79 -20.03 -13.43
C CYS A 186 -26.08 -20.54 -14.09
N ASP A 187 -26.51 -19.87 -15.14
CA ASP A 187 -27.67 -20.28 -15.95
C ASP A 187 -27.19 -20.63 -17.37
N PRO A 188 -27.36 -21.89 -17.85
CA PRO A 188 -27.99 -23.04 -17.17
C PRO A 188 -27.07 -23.77 -16.18
N SER A 189 -25.75 -23.50 -16.22
CA SER A 189 -24.80 -24.05 -15.26
C SER A 189 -23.66 -23.08 -15.00
N CYS A 190 -23.00 -23.18 -13.84
CA CYS A 190 -21.78 -22.42 -13.59
C CYS A 190 -20.63 -22.83 -14.50
N ALA A 191 -20.71 -23.91 -15.29
CA ALA A 191 -19.66 -24.27 -16.26
C ALA A 191 -19.86 -23.52 -17.59
N GLU A 192 -21.12 -23.34 -17.99
CA GLU A 192 -21.53 -22.86 -19.33
C GLU A 192 -22.06 -21.42 -19.33
N GLY A 193 -22.41 -20.88 -18.16
CA GLY A 193 -22.95 -19.52 -18.04
C GLY A 193 -21.91 -18.44 -18.35
N ALA A 194 -22.40 -17.31 -18.88
CA ALA A 194 -21.56 -16.20 -19.29
C ALA A 194 -20.84 -15.55 -18.09
N THR A 195 -19.57 -15.18 -18.28
CA THR A 195 -18.82 -14.38 -17.31
C THR A 195 -19.08 -12.91 -17.57
N ALA A 196 -19.83 -12.25 -16.69
CA ALA A 196 -19.95 -10.80 -16.67
C ALA A 196 -18.70 -10.19 -16.00
N LYS A 197 -18.34 -8.97 -16.39
CA LYS A 197 -17.30 -8.19 -15.72
C LYS A 197 -17.91 -6.91 -15.18
N VAL A 198 -17.66 -6.64 -13.91
CA VAL A 198 -18.06 -5.40 -13.24
C VAL A 198 -16.80 -4.64 -12.89
N THR A 199 -16.76 -3.36 -13.25
CA THR A 199 -15.69 -2.45 -12.84
C THR A 199 -16.15 -1.67 -11.64
N LEU A 200 -15.42 -1.80 -10.53
CA LEU A 200 -15.64 -1.06 -9.30
C LEU A 200 -14.65 0.09 -9.22
N ARG A 201 -15.11 1.27 -8.79
CA ARG A 201 -14.27 2.44 -8.55
C ARG A 201 -14.45 2.97 -7.14
N TRP A 202 -13.37 3.52 -6.61
CA TRP A 202 -13.35 4.17 -5.31
C TRP A 202 -14.20 5.46 -5.32
N ASP A 203 -15.11 5.59 -4.36
CA ASP A 203 -15.93 6.80 -4.18
C ASP A 203 -15.48 7.69 -3.00
N GLY A 204 -14.35 7.34 -2.37
CA GLY A 204 -13.88 7.96 -1.13
C GLY A 204 -14.11 7.08 0.11
N ARG A 205 -14.93 6.03 0.00
CA ARG A 205 -15.29 5.16 1.13
C ARG A 205 -15.34 3.68 0.78
N ASP A 206 -15.88 3.33 -0.39
CA ASP A 206 -16.06 1.95 -0.85
C ASP A 206 -15.77 1.85 -2.36
N TYR A 207 -15.56 0.62 -2.85
CA TYR A 207 -15.49 0.35 -4.30
C TYR A 207 -16.86 -0.05 -4.82
N LEU A 208 -17.47 0.81 -5.64
CA LEU A 208 -18.83 0.62 -6.15
C LEU A 208 -18.83 0.40 -7.66
N PRO A 209 -19.78 -0.39 -8.20
CA PRO A 209 -19.94 -0.53 -9.64
C PRO A 209 -20.14 0.82 -10.32
N THR A 210 -19.37 1.09 -11.37
CA THR A 210 -19.66 2.19 -12.28
C THR A 210 -20.52 1.67 -13.42
N GLY A 211 -21.70 2.29 -13.59
CA GLY A 211 -22.59 2.04 -14.73
C GLY A 211 -22.03 2.55 -16.05
#